data_AF-B1WVR3-F1
#
_entry.id   AF-B1WVR3-F1
#
_cell.length_a   1.000
_cell.length_b   1.000
_cell.length_c   1.000
_cell.angle_alpha   90.00
_cell.angle_beta   90.00
_cell.angle_gamma   90.00
#
_symmetry.space_group_name_H-M   'P 1'
#
loop_
_entity.id
_entity.type
_entity.pdbx_description
1 polymer ?
#
loop_
_entity_poly.entity_id
_entity_poly.type
_entity_poly.pdbx_seq_one_letter_code
_entity_poly.pdbx_strand_id
1 'polypeptide(L)'
;MMKKIRKLSILAITLSFSFLSIGCSPETINSTEDTYQPIDLVEVEGELTGDDPEVMALALFGNQEAVEGNFSQETEVIEKDGFNQTVLLTQMNLPDDSVKGLRYRLNFEFDQSIGQWRLQEVGRQQSCYRGDSPDSWTIEPCP
;
A
#
# COMPACT_ATOMS: atom_id res chain seq x y z
N MET A 1 68.82 26.89 -31.51
CA MET A 1 69.46 25.57 -31.42
C MET A 1 68.37 24.52 -31.22
N MET A 2 67.96 23.86 -32.31
CA MET A 2 66.92 22.83 -32.36
C MET A 2 67.31 21.62 -31.51
N LYS A 3 66.40 21.11 -30.67
CA LYS A 3 66.55 19.81 -30.02
C LYS A 3 65.38 18.89 -30.34
N LYS A 4 65.68 18.02 -31.31
CA LYS A 4 65.25 16.65 -31.57
C LYS A 4 64.03 16.12 -30.79
N ILE A 5 63.00 15.83 -31.58
CA ILE A 5 61.91 14.89 -31.33
C ILE A 5 62.50 13.50 -31.04
N ARG A 6 62.16 12.92 -29.89
CA ARG A 6 62.33 11.49 -29.62
C ARG A 6 60.96 10.82 -29.67
N LYS A 7 60.81 9.90 -30.62
CA LYS A 7 59.71 8.94 -30.67
C LYS A 7 59.79 8.07 -29.41
N LEU A 8 58.71 8.04 -28.62
CA LEU A 8 58.54 7.05 -27.57
C LEU A 8 57.31 6.22 -27.91
N SER A 9 57.56 4.92 -28.05
CA SER A 9 56.61 3.85 -28.29
C SER A 9 55.54 3.86 -27.19
N ILE A 10 54.27 4.06 -27.56
CA ILE A 10 53.15 3.88 -26.63
C ILE A 10 52.56 2.50 -26.92
N LEU A 11 52.85 1.61 -25.98
CA LEU A 11 52.23 0.32 -25.76
C LEU A 11 50.71 0.38 -26.02
N ALA A 12 50.20 -0.48 -26.89
CA ALA A 12 48.77 -0.74 -26.99
C ALA A 12 48.32 -1.45 -25.70
N ILE A 13 47.73 -0.70 -24.77
CA ILE A 13 47.03 -1.26 -23.61
C ILE A 13 45.69 -1.74 -24.12
N THR A 14 45.56 -3.04 -24.36
CA THR A 14 44.27 -3.69 -24.59
C THR A 14 43.49 -3.61 -23.28
N LEU A 15 42.60 -2.62 -23.18
CA LEU A 15 41.67 -2.49 -22.08
C LEU A 15 40.58 -3.55 -22.26
N SER A 16 40.79 -4.72 -21.66
CA SER A 16 39.72 -5.72 -21.51
C SER A 16 38.67 -5.12 -20.57
N PHE A 17 37.64 -4.51 -21.15
CA PHE A 17 36.39 -4.22 -20.45
C PHE A 17 35.74 -5.58 -20.14
N SER A 18 36.14 -6.18 -19.02
CA SER A 18 35.30 -7.16 -18.35
C SER A 18 33.99 -6.45 -18.02
N PHE A 19 32.94 -6.78 -18.77
CA PHE A 19 31.57 -6.43 -18.46
C PHE A 19 31.28 -7.00 -17.07
N LEU A 20 31.49 -6.19 -16.03
CA LEU A 20 30.83 -6.39 -14.76
C LEU A 20 29.36 -6.14 -15.07
N SER A 21 28.64 -7.23 -15.33
CA SER A 21 27.20 -7.29 -15.18
C SER A 21 26.91 -6.92 -13.73
N ILE A 22 26.72 -5.62 -13.50
CA ILE A 22 25.97 -5.11 -12.36
C ILE A 22 24.60 -5.75 -12.54
N GLY A 23 24.40 -6.89 -11.88
CA GLY A 23 23.07 -7.42 -11.66
C GLY A 23 22.33 -6.33 -10.92
N CYS A 24 21.38 -5.68 -11.59
CA CYS A 24 20.28 -5.06 -10.90
C CYS A 24 19.61 -6.19 -10.12
N SER A 25 19.95 -6.36 -8.84
CA SER A 25 19.00 -6.99 -7.94
C SER A 25 17.77 -6.10 -7.98
N PRO A 26 16.60 -6.59 -8.40
CA PRO A 26 15.38 -5.88 -8.08
C PRO A 26 15.40 -5.78 -6.55
N GLU A 27 15.37 -4.55 -6.03
CA GLU A 27 14.98 -4.38 -4.65
C GLU A 27 13.61 -5.03 -4.54
N THR A 28 13.54 -6.17 -3.86
CA THR A 28 12.28 -6.72 -3.42
C THR A 28 11.74 -5.70 -2.44
N ILE A 29 11.04 -4.69 -2.97
CA ILE A 29 10.13 -3.88 -2.19
C ILE A 29 9.18 -4.92 -1.63
N ASN A 30 9.32 -5.23 -0.34
CA ASN A 30 8.37 -6.04 0.39
C ASN A 30 7.12 -5.17 0.55
N SER A 31 6.45 -4.88 -0.56
CA SER A 31 5.27 -4.04 -0.60
C SER A 31 4.13 -4.92 -0.10
N THR A 32 3.61 -4.59 1.07
CA THR A 32 2.29 -5.05 1.47
C THR A 32 1.19 -4.47 0.57
N GLU A 33 1.53 -3.55 -0.35
CA GLU A 33 0.63 -3.00 -1.37
C GLU A 33 0.09 -4.05 -2.34
N ASP A 34 0.89 -5.05 -2.75
CA ASP A 34 0.44 -6.10 -3.68
C ASP A 34 -0.67 -7.00 -3.10
N THR A 35 -1.06 -6.80 -1.84
CA THR A 35 -2.12 -7.59 -1.19
C THR A 35 -3.49 -6.90 -1.16
N TYR A 36 -3.58 -5.59 -1.38
CA TYR A 36 -4.85 -4.85 -1.34
C TYR A 36 -5.19 -4.27 -2.70
N GLN A 37 -6.47 -4.32 -3.07
CA GLN A 37 -6.96 -3.63 -4.26
C GLN A 37 -7.03 -2.13 -3.97
N PRO A 38 -6.27 -1.26 -4.66
CA PRO A 38 -6.30 0.17 -4.40
C PRO A 38 -7.68 0.76 -4.74
N ILE A 39 -8.11 1.73 -3.93
CA ILE A 39 -9.29 2.57 -4.19
C ILE A 39 -8.79 3.97 -4.54
N ASP A 40 -9.29 4.54 -5.64
CA ASP A 40 -8.95 5.90 -6.03
C ASP A 40 -9.59 6.89 -5.03
N LEU A 41 -8.77 7.74 -4.41
CA LEU A 41 -9.24 8.75 -3.45
C LEU A 41 -10.22 9.75 -4.07
N VAL A 42 -10.19 9.94 -5.39
CA VAL A 42 -11.16 10.78 -6.12
C VAL A 42 -12.56 10.19 -6.07
N GLU A 43 -12.69 8.89 -5.89
CA GLU A 43 -13.98 8.17 -5.80
C GLU A 43 -14.49 8.05 -4.35
N VAL A 44 -13.68 8.44 -3.36
CA VAL A 44 -14.06 8.36 -1.94
C VAL A 44 -14.94 9.56 -1.58
N GLU A 45 -16.16 9.28 -1.14
CA GLU A 45 -17.08 10.30 -0.63
C GLU A 45 -16.80 10.59 0.85
N GLY A 46 -16.70 11.88 1.20
CA GLY A 46 -16.52 12.34 2.57
C GLY A 46 -15.28 13.21 2.79
N GLU A 47 -15.02 13.58 4.04
CA GLU A 47 -13.87 14.40 4.41
C GLU A 47 -12.62 13.54 4.55
N LEU A 48 -11.64 13.76 3.66
CA LEU A 48 -10.36 13.03 3.67
C LEU A 48 -9.34 13.57 4.68
N THR A 49 -9.74 14.57 5.49
CA THR A 49 -8.95 15.14 6.57
C THR A 49 -9.72 15.19 7.88
N GLY A 50 -9.05 14.97 9.01
CA GLY A 50 -9.69 14.96 10.32
C GLY A 50 -8.71 14.77 11.47
N ASP A 51 -9.25 14.72 12.69
CA ASP A 51 -8.44 14.74 13.91
C ASP A 51 -8.01 13.34 14.38
N ASP A 52 -8.77 12.30 14.01
CA ASP A 52 -8.57 10.92 14.45
C ASP A 52 -8.70 9.94 13.26
N PRO A 53 -7.61 9.25 12.87
CA PRO A 53 -7.61 8.29 11.77
C PRO A 53 -8.61 7.13 11.92
N GLU A 54 -8.87 6.63 13.13
CA GLU A 54 -9.81 5.53 13.34
C GLU A 54 -11.26 5.99 13.14
N VAL A 55 -11.57 7.17 13.65
CA VAL A 55 -12.88 7.82 13.43
C VAL A 55 -13.08 8.11 11.94
N MET A 56 -12.05 8.60 11.26
CA MET A 56 -12.08 8.82 9.81
C MET A 56 -12.29 7.52 9.03
N ALA A 57 -11.59 6.43 9.38
CA ALA A 57 -11.77 5.14 8.73
C ALA A 57 -13.22 4.63 8.84
N LEU A 58 -13.83 4.74 10.02
CA LEU A 58 -15.24 4.41 10.22
C LEU A 58 -16.17 5.35 9.46
N ALA A 59 -15.90 6.65 9.42
CA ALA A 59 -16.75 7.61 8.73
C ALA A 59 -16.75 7.40 7.19
N LEU A 60 -15.59 7.09 6.61
CA LEU A 60 -15.42 6.94 5.16
C LEU A 60 -15.85 5.56 4.65
N PHE A 61 -15.56 4.48 5.38
CA PHE A 61 -15.78 3.10 4.90
C PHE A 61 -16.57 2.21 5.87
N GLY A 62 -16.88 2.70 7.07
CA GLY A 62 -17.72 2.01 8.04
C GLY A 62 -19.18 1.99 7.64
N ASN A 63 -19.91 0.95 8.06
CA ASN A 63 -21.35 0.91 7.89
C ASN A 63 -21.99 1.88 8.91
N GLN A 64 -22.81 2.82 8.41
CA GLN A 64 -23.47 3.85 9.23
C GLN A 64 -24.91 3.49 9.63
N GLU A 65 -25.44 2.40 9.09
CA GLU A 65 -26.82 1.96 9.29
C GLU A 65 -26.87 0.70 10.17
N ALA A 66 -28.06 0.43 10.73
CA ALA A 66 -28.29 -0.84 11.40
C ALA A 66 -28.30 -1.97 10.37
N VAL A 67 -27.35 -2.88 10.46
CA VAL A 67 -27.27 -4.06 9.62
C VAL A 67 -27.93 -5.23 10.34
N GLU A 68 -28.83 -5.94 9.66
CA GLU A 68 -29.47 -7.14 10.19
C GLU A 68 -28.46 -8.30 10.36
N GLY A 69 -28.80 -9.27 11.22
CA GLY A 69 -27.98 -10.45 11.45
C GLY A 69 -26.86 -10.24 12.47
N ASN A 70 -25.73 -10.92 12.26
CA ASN A 70 -24.57 -10.91 13.17
C ASN A 70 -23.43 -10.02 12.63
N PHE A 71 -23.76 -8.93 11.96
CA PHE A 71 -22.78 -7.99 11.44
C PHE A 71 -21.88 -7.45 12.56
N SER A 72 -20.59 -7.34 12.28
CA SER A 72 -19.62 -6.72 13.18
C SER A 72 -18.62 -5.91 12.38
N GLN A 73 -18.18 -4.78 12.94
CA GLN A 73 -17.08 -4.00 12.39
C GLN A 73 -16.17 -3.50 13.50
N GLU A 74 -14.87 -3.40 13.21
CA GLU A 74 -13.85 -2.94 14.15
C GLU A 74 -12.72 -2.22 13.42
N THR A 75 -12.12 -1.24 14.10
CA THR A 75 -10.87 -0.61 13.66
C THR A 75 -9.70 -1.07 14.51
N GLU A 76 -8.53 -1.14 13.90
CA GLU A 76 -7.27 -1.41 14.57
C GLU A 76 -6.16 -0.54 13.97
N VAL A 77 -5.34 0.08 14.81
CA VAL A 77 -4.11 0.76 14.38
C VAL A 77 -3.01 -0.28 14.24
N ILE A 78 -2.67 -0.66 13.01
CA ILE A 78 -1.69 -1.72 12.74
C ILE A 78 -0.27 -1.18 12.60
N GLU A 79 -0.11 0.09 12.25
CA GLU A 79 1.19 0.76 12.18
C GLU A 79 1.06 2.22 12.64
N LYS A 80 2.05 2.72 13.37
CA LYS A 80 2.14 4.12 13.79
C LYS A 80 3.59 4.54 13.90
N ASP A 81 4.00 5.48 13.07
CA ASP A 81 5.36 6.01 13.05
C ASP A 81 5.39 7.52 12.76
N GLY A 82 5.73 8.31 13.78
CA GLY A 82 5.81 9.76 13.68
C GLY A 82 4.51 10.39 13.16
N PHE A 83 4.57 10.88 11.91
CA PHE A 83 3.46 11.51 11.22
C PHE A 83 2.69 10.54 10.31
N ASN A 84 2.92 9.23 10.39
CA ASN A 84 2.19 8.23 9.62
C ASN A 84 1.42 7.30 10.55
N GLN A 85 0.21 6.91 10.14
CA GLN A 85 -0.62 5.94 10.86
C GLN A 85 -1.40 5.09 9.87
N THR A 86 -1.32 3.77 10.02
CA THR A 86 -2.10 2.82 9.23
C THR A 86 -3.23 2.26 10.08
N VAL A 87 -4.45 2.41 9.60
CA VAL A 87 -5.66 1.86 10.23
C VAL A 87 -6.22 0.74 9.38
N LEU A 88 -6.59 -0.36 10.03
CA LEU A 88 -7.31 -1.47 9.44
C LEU A 88 -8.77 -1.41 9.91
N LEU A 89 -9.71 -1.29 8.98
CA LEU A 89 -11.14 -1.47 9.26
C LEU A 89 -11.54 -2.86 8.76
N THR A 90 -12.02 -3.72 9.66
CA THR A 90 -12.55 -5.04 9.30
C THR A 90 -14.06 -5.08 9.53
N GLN A 91 -14.80 -5.58 8.55
CA GLN A 91 -16.25 -5.78 8.58
C GLN A 91 -16.55 -7.25 8.28
N MET A 92 -17.33 -7.91 9.12
CA MET A 92 -17.66 -9.33 9.01
C MET A 92 -19.16 -9.56 9.02
N ASN A 93 -19.56 -10.70 8.45
CA ASN A 93 -20.95 -11.14 8.36
C ASN A 93 -21.82 -10.11 7.61
N LEU A 94 -21.35 -9.71 6.44
CA LEU A 94 -22.07 -8.80 5.56
C LEU A 94 -23.34 -9.46 5.00
N PRO A 95 -24.35 -8.68 4.58
CA PRO A 95 -25.60 -9.22 4.03
C PRO A 95 -25.46 -9.96 2.70
N ASP A 96 -24.34 -9.80 2.00
CA ASP A 96 -24.04 -10.46 0.72
C ASP A 96 -23.73 -11.95 0.95
N ASP A 97 -24.38 -12.83 0.20
CA ASP A 97 -24.30 -14.28 0.42
C ASP A 97 -23.03 -14.93 -0.16
N SER A 98 -22.25 -14.19 -0.96
CA SER A 98 -20.94 -14.58 -1.45
C SER A 98 -19.80 -13.95 -0.64
N VAL A 99 -19.96 -12.73 -0.12
CA VAL A 99 -18.93 -12.01 0.64
C VAL A 99 -19.11 -12.21 2.16
N LYS A 100 -18.14 -12.87 2.79
CA LYS A 100 -18.10 -13.09 4.24
C LYS A 100 -17.66 -11.86 5.02
N GLY A 101 -16.73 -11.09 4.47
CA GLY A 101 -16.22 -9.90 5.12
C GLY A 101 -15.44 -8.99 4.16
N LEU A 102 -15.33 -7.73 4.56
CA LEU A 102 -14.51 -6.71 3.90
C LEU A 102 -13.48 -6.17 4.86
N ARG A 103 -12.33 -5.79 4.30
CA ARG A 103 -11.25 -5.21 5.07
C ARG A 103 -10.63 -4.08 4.27
N TYR A 104 -10.48 -2.93 4.92
CA TYR A 104 -9.85 -1.75 4.36
C TYR A 104 -8.56 -1.47 5.12
N ARG A 105 -7.48 -1.22 4.38
CA ARG A 105 -6.24 -0.67 4.93
C ARG A 105 -6.16 0.78 4.50
N LEU A 106 -6.06 1.68 5.46
CA LEU A 106 -6.03 3.11 5.25
C LEU A 106 -4.72 3.68 5.80
N ASN A 107 -3.93 4.32 4.94
CA ASN A 107 -2.70 4.98 5.33
C ASN A 107 -2.97 6.48 5.47
N PHE A 108 -2.68 7.02 6.64
CA PHE A 108 -2.85 8.43 6.96
C PHE A 108 -1.49 9.09 7.21
N GLU A 109 -1.39 10.35 6.81
CA GLU A 109 -0.26 11.22 7.13
C GLU A 109 -0.76 12.47 7.88
N PHE A 110 -0.07 12.86 8.93
CA PHE A 110 -0.38 14.06 9.70
C PHE A 110 0.16 15.31 9.00
N ASP A 111 -0.74 16.12 8.46
CA ASP A 111 -0.41 17.40 7.85
C ASP A 111 -0.21 18.46 8.95
N GLN A 112 1.06 18.71 9.26
CA GLN A 112 1.47 19.69 10.28
C GLN A 112 1.06 21.14 9.95
N SER A 113 0.76 21.46 8.68
CA SER A 113 0.40 22.82 8.29
C SER A 113 -1.02 23.20 8.73
N ILE A 114 -1.91 22.21 8.74
CA ILE A 114 -3.32 22.36 9.18
C ILE A 114 -3.57 21.69 10.53
N GLY A 115 -2.64 20.87 11.03
CA GLY A 115 -2.74 20.17 12.30
C GLY A 115 -3.73 19.01 12.28
N GLN A 116 -3.92 18.35 11.14
CA GLN A 116 -4.89 17.28 10.94
C GLN A 116 -4.30 16.11 10.17
N TRP A 117 -4.85 14.92 10.39
CA TRP A 117 -4.55 13.74 9.58
C TRP A 117 -5.21 13.87 8.20
N ARG A 118 -4.52 13.36 7.17
CA ARG A 118 -5.02 13.25 5.81
C ARG A 118 -4.92 11.80 5.35
N LEU A 119 -5.98 11.27 4.76
CA LEU A 119 -5.93 9.98 4.09
C LEU A 119 -5.07 10.10 2.82
N GLN A 120 -4.03 9.27 2.72
CA GLN A 120 -3.10 9.26 1.59
C GLN A 120 -3.37 8.09 0.65
N GLU A 121 -3.71 6.93 1.20
CA GLU A 121 -3.95 5.71 0.43
C GLU A 121 -5.03 4.88 1.13
N VAL A 122 -5.84 4.20 0.32
CA VAL A 122 -6.74 3.15 0.81
C VAL A 122 -6.73 1.97 -0.14
N GLY A 123 -6.73 0.77 0.45
CA GLY A 123 -6.90 -0.48 -0.28
C GLY A 123 -7.93 -1.38 0.38
N ARG A 124 -8.53 -2.27 -0.41
CA ARG A 124 -9.58 -3.20 0.01
C ARG A 124 -9.21 -4.65 -0.26
N GLN A 125 -9.61 -5.51 0.67
CA GLN A 125 -9.70 -6.95 0.51
C GLN A 125 -11.10 -7.42 0.87
N GLN A 126 -11.42 -8.62 0.41
CA GLN A 126 -12.64 -9.33 0.76
C GLN A 126 -12.31 -10.77 1.16
N SER A 127 -13.10 -11.34 2.05
CA SER A 127 -13.14 -12.78 2.31
C SER A 127 -14.47 -13.33 1.80
N CYS A 128 -14.44 -14.53 1.25
CA CYS A 128 -15.60 -15.13 0.59
C CYS A 128 -16.18 -16.27 1.43
N TYR A 129 -17.51 -16.41 1.45
CA TYR A 129 -18.15 -17.59 2.05
C TYR A 129 -17.85 -18.87 1.27
N ARG A 130 -17.72 -18.73 -0.04
CA ARG A 130 -17.52 -19.81 -1.01
C ARG A 130 -16.14 -19.66 -1.65
N GLY A 131 -15.49 -20.78 -1.96
CA GLY A 131 -14.16 -20.83 -2.59
C GLY A 131 -13.21 -21.77 -1.88
N ASP A 132 -12.01 -21.92 -2.43
CA ASP A 132 -11.01 -22.89 -1.95
C ASP A 132 -10.35 -22.48 -0.61
N SER A 133 -10.57 -21.23 -0.15
CA SER A 133 -9.97 -20.69 1.08
C SER A 133 -10.89 -19.65 1.76
N PRO A 134 -11.99 -20.08 2.40
CA PRO A 134 -13.03 -19.19 2.97
C PRO A 134 -12.59 -18.38 4.21
N ASP A 135 -11.39 -18.65 4.74
CA ASP A 135 -10.77 -17.88 5.83
C ASP A 135 -9.63 -16.98 5.34
N SER A 136 -9.36 -16.98 4.04
CA SER A 136 -8.36 -16.09 3.43
C SER A 136 -8.96 -14.77 2.99
N TRP A 137 -8.10 -13.75 2.93
CA TRP A 137 -8.40 -12.45 2.33
C TRP A 137 -7.88 -12.43 0.89
N THR A 138 -8.67 -11.89 -0.01
CA THR A 138 -8.37 -11.81 -1.44
C THR A 138 -8.81 -10.46 -2.01
N ILE A 139 -8.27 -10.14 -3.18
CA ILE A 139 -8.73 -9.03 -4.04
C ILE A 139 -9.59 -9.54 -5.20
N GLU A 140 -9.63 -10.86 -5.40
CA GLU A 140 -10.44 -11.47 -6.45
C GLU A 140 -11.94 -11.45 -6.10
N PRO A 141 -12.82 -11.33 -7.09
CA PRO A 141 -14.26 -11.45 -6.90
C PRO A 141 -14.64 -12.76 -6.18
N CYS A 142 -15.58 -12.68 -5.24
CA CYS A 142 -16.14 -13.89 -4.65
C CYS A 142 -16.98 -14.65 -5.68
N PRO A 143 -16.87 -15.99 -5.73
CA PRO A 143 -17.59 -16.82 -6.69
C PRO A 143 -19.09 -16.93 -6.40
#